data_AF-A0A3D8YIU2-F1
#
_entry.id   AF-A0A3D8YIU2-F1
#
_cell.length_a   1.000
_cell.length_b   1.000
_cell.length_c   1.000
_cell.angle_alpha   90.00
_cell.angle_beta   90.00
_cell.angle_gamma   90.00
#
_symmetry.space_group_name_H-M   'P 1'
#
loop_
_entity.id
_entity.type
_entity.pdbx_description
1 polymer ?
#
loop_
_entity_poly.entity_id
_entity_poly.type
_entity_poly.pdbx_seq_one_letter_code
_entity_poly.pdbx_strand_id
1 'polypeptide(L)'
;GYDKFVQRSKEIIDEEWGFKGFVRAYVRVNSVAFSFRGLKVPVEGLEELVDETKKCLIEARKNKQNHFLLIQKANIQARKQAMIDESKTIIQVASGAAGL
;
A
#
# COMPACT_ATOMS: atom_id res chain seq x y z
N GLY A 1 -31.22 -11.17 -18.58
CA GLY A 1 -32.04 -10.05 -18.07
C GLY A 1 -31.13 -9.15 -17.26
N TYR A 2 -31.18 -7.85 -17.53
CA TYR A 2 -30.34 -6.81 -16.93
C TYR A 2 -30.14 -6.98 -15.41
N ASP A 3 -31.19 -7.36 -14.68
CA ASP A 3 -31.14 -7.56 -13.22
C ASP A 3 -30.20 -8.69 -12.76
N LYS A 4 -30.09 -9.79 -13.53
CA LYS A 4 -29.17 -10.87 -13.18
C LYS A 4 -27.71 -10.46 -13.36
N PHE A 5 -27.43 -9.61 -14.33
CA PHE A 5 -26.08 -9.06 -14.54
C PHE A 5 -25.70 -8.10 -13.41
N VAL A 6 -26.62 -7.21 -13.02
CA VAL A 6 -26.41 -6.25 -11.94
C VAL A 6 -26.20 -6.95 -10.59
N GLN A 7 -26.98 -8.00 -10.29
CA GLN A 7 -26.86 -8.74 -9.04
C GLN A 7 -25.51 -9.46 -8.94
N ARG A 8 -25.10 -10.14 -10.03
CA ARG A 8 -23.84 -10.89 -10.08
C ARG A 8 -22.61 -9.99 -9.96
N SER A 9 -22.66 -8.81 -10.60
CA SER A 9 -21.57 -7.84 -10.50
C SER A 9 -21.44 -7.26 -9.09
N LYS A 10 -22.53 -7.06 -8.36
CA LYS A 10 -22.50 -6.61 -6.95
C LYS A 10 -21.86 -7.63 -6.03
N GLU A 11 -22.22 -8.91 -6.18
CA GLU A 11 -21.67 -10.02 -5.40
C GLU A 11 -20.15 -10.14 -5.59
N ILE A 12 -19.68 -10.10 -6.84
CA ILE A 12 -18.25 -10.22 -7.17
C ILE A 12 -17.42 -9.07 -6.57
N ILE A 13 -17.93 -7.84 -6.64
CA ILE A 13 -17.20 -6.66 -6.14
C ILE A 13 -17.17 -6.64 -4.60
N ASP A 14 -18.24 -7.06 -3.94
CA ASP A 14 -18.33 -7.08 -2.48
C ASP A 14 -17.54 -8.23 -1.84
N GLU A 15 -17.53 -9.43 -2.45
CA GLU A 15 -16.92 -10.64 -1.87
C GLU A 15 -15.46 -10.86 -2.30
N GLU A 16 -15.14 -10.71 -3.58
CA GLU A 16 -13.83 -11.12 -4.11
C GLU A 16 -12.75 -10.04 -3.92
N TRP A 17 -13.15 -8.77 -3.89
CA TRP A 17 -12.21 -7.63 -3.83
C TRP A 17 -12.23 -6.92 -2.46
N GLY A 18 -13.10 -7.31 -1.53
CA GLY A 18 -13.17 -6.76 -0.17
C GLY A 18 -13.65 -5.30 -0.09
N PHE A 19 -14.20 -4.77 -1.19
CA PHE A 19 -14.58 -3.37 -1.30
C PHE A 19 -16.07 -3.13 -1.04
N LYS A 20 -16.54 -3.52 0.15
CA LYS A 20 -17.93 -3.29 0.62
C LYS A 20 -18.37 -1.81 0.58
N GLY A 21 -17.43 -0.88 0.36
CA GLY A 21 -17.66 0.55 0.17
C GLY A 21 -17.42 1.07 -1.26
N PHE A 22 -16.76 0.33 -2.16
CA PHE A 22 -16.40 0.83 -3.49
C PHE A 22 -17.62 0.94 -4.40
N VAL A 23 -18.55 -0.02 -4.38
CA VAL A 23 -19.80 0.11 -5.16
C VAL A 23 -20.60 1.33 -4.68
N ARG A 24 -20.64 1.58 -3.38
CA ARG A 24 -21.30 2.75 -2.79
C ARG A 24 -20.59 4.05 -3.15
N ALA A 25 -19.26 4.07 -3.13
CA ALA A 25 -18.44 5.21 -3.52
C ALA A 25 -18.56 5.49 -5.03
N TYR A 26 -18.47 4.44 -5.86
CA TYR A 26 -18.55 4.48 -7.33
C TYR A 26 -19.93 4.93 -7.82
N VAL A 27 -21.02 4.43 -7.21
CA VAL A 27 -22.40 4.88 -7.51
C VAL A 27 -22.66 6.32 -7.06
N ARG A 28 -21.91 6.84 -6.06
CA ARG A 28 -21.94 8.25 -5.67
C ARG A 28 -21.16 9.16 -6.62
N VAL A 29 -20.23 8.63 -7.43
CA VAL A 29 -19.51 9.39 -8.46
C VAL A 29 -20.39 9.59 -9.70
N ASN A 30 -21.54 10.22 -9.52
CA ASN A 30 -22.20 10.90 -10.62
C ASN A 30 -21.53 12.27 -10.77
N SER A 31 -20.53 12.40 -11.64
CA SER A 31 -19.95 13.70 -12.04
C SER A 31 -20.94 14.58 -12.81
N VAL A 32 -22.14 14.05 -13.12
CA VAL A 32 -23.22 14.71 -13.84
C VAL A 32 -24.54 14.41 -13.12
N ALA A 33 -25.42 15.40 -13.00
CA ALA A 33 -26.71 15.24 -12.34
C ALA A 33 -27.51 14.10 -12.99
N PHE A 34 -27.78 13.04 -12.21
CA PHE A 34 -28.55 11.89 -12.65
C PHE A 34 -30.00 12.04 -12.18
N SER A 35 -30.94 11.95 -13.12
CA SER A 35 -32.38 11.89 -12.85
C SER A 35 -32.87 10.47 -13.08
N PHE A 36 -33.45 9.86 -12.05
CA PHE A 36 -34.08 8.55 -12.15
C PHE A 36 -35.55 8.67 -11.76
N ARG A 37 -36.46 8.34 -12.68
CA ARG A 37 -37.93 8.43 -12.47
C ARG A 37 -38.39 9.78 -11.90
N GLY A 38 -37.77 10.89 -12.30
CA GLY A 38 -38.15 12.24 -11.85
C GLY A 38 -37.53 12.68 -10.52
N LEU A 39 -36.76 11.82 -9.84
CA LEU A 39 -35.97 12.19 -8.66
C LEU A 39 -34.55 12.60 -9.09
N LYS A 40 -34.17 13.84 -8.75
CA LYS A 40 -32.82 14.38 -8.99
C LYS A 40 -31.91 13.92 -7.86
N VAL A 41 -30.94 13.07 -8.17
CA VAL A 41 -29.98 12.57 -7.19
C VAL A 41 -28.86 13.61 -7.00
N PRO A 42 -28.61 14.11 -5.78
CA PRO A 42 -27.56 15.09 -5.53
C PRO A 42 -26.16 14.46 -5.66
N VAL A 43 -25.20 15.25 -6.15
CA VAL A 43 -23.79 14.86 -6.28
C VAL A 43 -23.11 15.10 -4.94
N GLU A 44 -23.15 14.10 -4.07
CA GLU A 44 -22.49 14.12 -2.77
C GLU A 44 -21.34 13.11 -2.72
N GLY A 45 -20.26 13.41 -1.99
CA GLY A 45 -19.17 12.45 -1.74
C GLY A 45 -18.02 12.48 -2.75
N LEU A 46 -18.03 13.38 -3.75
CA LEU A 46 -16.84 13.61 -4.60
C LEU A 46 -15.66 14.15 -3.79
N GLU A 47 -15.93 15.06 -2.85
CA GLU A 47 -14.91 15.61 -1.96
C GLU A 47 -14.32 14.54 -1.04
N GLU A 48 -15.17 13.71 -0.41
CA GLU A 48 -14.73 12.54 0.37
C GLU A 48 -13.88 11.57 -0.46
N LEU A 49 -14.28 11.28 -1.70
CA LEU A 49 -13.51 10.40 -2.59
C LEU A 49 -12.14 10.99 -2.94
N VAL A 50 -12.08 12.29 -3.23
CA VAL A 50 -10.83 13.00 -3.54
C VAL A 50 -9.91 12.96 -2.32
N ASP A 51 -10.44 13.20 -1.12
CA ASP A 51 -9.65 13.19 0.11
C ASP A 51 -9.16 11.80 0.47
N GLU A 52 -10.00 10.77 0.33
CA GLU A 52 -9.59 9.39 0.57
C GLU A 52 -8.54 8.93 -0.46
N THR A 53 -8.68 9.34 -1.73
CA THR A 53 -7.67 9.10 -2.76
C THR A 53 -6.34 9.77 -2.41
N LYS A 54 -6.36 11.04 -1.96
CA LYS A 54 -5.14 11.76 -1.53
C LYS A 54 -4.45 11.06 -0.35
N LYS A 55 -5.21 10.57 0.64
CA LYS A 55 -4.65 9.79 1.76
C LYS A 55 -3.95 8.53 1.27
N CYS A 56 -4.61 7.73 0.43
CA CYS A 56 -4.02 6.51 -0.13
C CYS A 56 -2.71 6.80 -0.89
N LEU A 57 -2.64 7.90 -1.65
CA LEU A 57 -1.42 8.32 -2.35
C LEU A 57 -0.28 8.69 -1.38
N ILE A 58 -0.61 9.40 -0.30
CA ILE A 58 0.38 9.79 0.73
C ILE A 58 0.93 8.55 1.44
N GLU A 59 0.06 7.61 1.83
CA GLU A 59 0.46 6.36 2.48
C GLU A 59 1.31 5.49 1.56
N ALA A 60 0.92 5.33 0.29
CA ALA A 60 1.70 4.59 -0.69
C ALA A 60 3.11 5.18 -0.85
N ARG A 61 3.24 6.52 -0.87
CA ARG A 61 4.53 7.21 -0.93
C ARG A 61 5.37 6.96 0.33
N LYS A 62 4.78 7.09 1.52
CA LYS A 62 5.46 6.83 2.80
C LYS A 62 5.94 5.39 2.90
N ASN A 63 5.11 4.42 2.49
CA ASN A 63 5.46 3.00 2.51
C ASN A 63 6.66 2.68 1.61
N LYS A 64 6.71 3.24 0.39
CA LYS A 64 7.88 3.08 -0.51
C LYS A 64 9.15 3.69 0.09
N GLN A 65 9.06 4.89 0.69
CA GLN A 65 10.21 5.55 1.33
C GLN A 65 10.72 4.74 2.53
N ASN A 66 9.82 4.27 3.39
CA ASN A 66 10.16 3.45 4.55
C ASN A 66 10.81 2.13 4.13
N HIS A 67 10.28 1.47 3.10
CA HIS A 67 10.85 0.23 2.59
C HIS A 67 12.28 0.42 2.08
N PHE A 68 12.54 1.49 1.30
CA PHE A 68 13.88 1.83 0.86
C PHE A 68 14.84 2.07 2.03
N LEU A 69 14.39 2.82 3.04
CA LEU A 69 15.21 3.12 4.22
C LEU A 69 15.53 1.87 5.04
N LEU A 70 14.57 0.95 5.18
CA LEU A 70 14.77 -0.32 5.89
C LEU A 70 15.83 -1.20 5.19
N ILE A 71 15.76 -1.30 3.85
CA ILE A 71 16.76 -2.02 3.06
C ILE A 71 18.16 -1.40 3.26
N GLN A 72 18.25 -0.07 3.18
CA GLN A 72 19.52 0.63 3.39
C GLN A 72 20.09 0.39 4.79
N LYS A 73 19.24 0.43 5.82
CA LYS A 73 19.63 0.16 7.20
C LYS A 73 20.16 -1.26 7.36
N ALA A 74 19.47 -2.25 6.79
CA ALA A 74 19.90 -3.65 6.83
C ALA A 74 21.26 -3.85 6.13
N ASN A 75 21.46 -3.24 4.96
CA ASN A 75 22.74 -3.31 4.24
C ASN A 75 23.90 -2.69 5.02
N ILE A 76 23.68 -1.53 5.65
CA ILE A 76 24.70 -0.88 6.49
C ILE A 76 25.03 -1.75 7.70
N GLN A 77 24.02 -2.36 8.32
CA GLN A 77 24.21 -3.26 9.46
C GLN A 77 25.01 -4.51 9.06
N ALA A 78 24.71 -5.12 7.91
CA ALA A 78 25.45 -6.26 7.39
C ALA A 78 26.93 -5.92 7.13
N ARG A 79 27.20 -4.75 6.51
CA ARG A 79 28.58 -4.28 6.27
C ARG A 79 29.33 -4.04 7.57
N LYS A 80 28.68 -3.42 8.57
CA LYS A 80 29.27 -3.22 9.89
C LYS A 80 29.63 -4.57 10.55
N GLN A 81 28.75 -5.56 10.45
CA GLN A 81 29.01 -6.88 11.02
C GLN A 81 30.17 -7.58 10.31
N ALA A 82 30.21 -7.54 8.98
CA ALA A 82 31.32 -8.08 8.20
C ALA A 82 32.67 -7.48 8.60
N MET A 83 32.75 -6.16 8.79
CA MET A 83 33.97 -5.50 9.26
C MET A 83 34.40 -5.97 10.67
N ILE A 84 33.44 -6.18 11.57
CA ILE A 84 33.72 -6.69 12.92
C ILE A 84 34.27 -8.11 12.85
N ASP A 85 33.66 -8.96 12.04
CA ASP A 85 34.04 -10.37 11.92
C ASP A 85 35.41 -10.52 11.23
N GLU A 86 35.68 -9.72 10.20
CA GLU A 86 37.00 -9.62 9.57
C GLU A 86 38.06 -9.14 10.59
N SER A 87 37.77 -8.08 11.35
CA SER A 87 38.69 -7.58 12.38
C SER A 87 39.02 -8.64 13.43
N LYS A 88 38.01 -9.39 13.90
CA LYS A 88 38.22 -10.51 14.84
C LYS A 88 39.12 -11.58 14.23
N THR A 89 38.88 -11.92 12.96
CA THR A 89 39.67 -12.94 12.24
C THR A 89 41.13 -12.53 12.15
N ILE A 90 41.41 -11.28 11.77
CA ILE A 90 42.78 -10.74 11.67
C ILE A 90 43.48 -10.81 13.03
N ILE A 91 42.83 -10.40 14.11
CA ILE A 91 43.39 -10.44 15.47
C ILE A 91 43.72 -11.89 15.88
N GLN A 92 42.80 -12.83 15.65
CA GLN A 92 43.02 -14.24 15.98
C GLN A 92 44.22 -14.82 15.22
N VAL A 93 44.32 -14.54 13.92
CA VAL A 93 45.46 -14.98 13.09
C VAL A 93 46.78 -14.39 13.62
N ALA A 94 46.81 -13.09 13.93
CA ALA A 94 48.00 -12.43 14.46
C ALA A 94 48.43 -12.98 15.83
N SER A 95 47.48 -13.21 16.75
CA SER A 95 47.77 -13.80 18.06
C SER A 95 48.27 -15.25 17.95
N GLY A 96 47.72 -16.04 17.02
CA GLY A 96 48.19 -17.39 16.74
C GLY A 96 49.61 -17.42 16.17
N ALA A 97 49.96 -16.44 15.34
CA ALA A 97 51.31 -16.30 14.78
C ALA A 97 52.35 -15.79 15.80
N ALA A 98 51.94 -15.01 16.80
CA ALA A 98 52.83 -14.46 17.82
C ALA A 98 53.11 -15.40 19.01
N GLY A 99 52.40 -16.54 19.09
CA GLY A 99 52.59 -17.57 20.13
C GLY A 99 53.52 -18.72 19.74
N LEU A 100 54.18 -18.63 18.58
CA LEU A 100 55.22 -19.54 18.06
C LEU A 100 56.61 -18.91 18.19
#